data_AF-A0A1S9B1I7-F1
#
_entry.id   AF-A0A1S9B1I7-F1
#
_cell.length_a   1.000
_cell.length_b   1.000
_cell.length_c   1.000
_cell.angle_alpha   90.00
_cell.angle_beta   90.00
_cell.angle_gamma   90.00
#
_symmetry.space_group_name_H-M   'P 1'
#
loop_
_entity.id
_entity.type
_entity.pdbx_description
1 polymer ?
#
loop_
_entity_poly.entity_id
_entity_poly.type
_entity_poly.pdbx_seq_one_letter_code
_entity_poly.pdbx_strand_id
1 'polypeptide(L)'
;MQQFFDDIVRAFVATGRATGRATGLTYPELNILVYCLLAPLSWLLLVALRRPPLWWLPLGLLLLTAGLLTERQRLTGLSRWFYDYNIRFLELAGRYTGLGYVAVSLVTGVLVPAVALLLLAVAPRRWVLPLAGTYVALLLAYFVSGWMLI
;
A
#
# COMPACT_ATOMS: atom_id res chain seq x y z
N MET A 1 3.35 14.57 22.08
CA MET A 1 3.35 13.94 20.74
C MET A 1 4.05 12.58 20.73
N GLN A 2 5.24 12.44 21.34
CA GLN A 2 6.01 11.19 21.33
C GLN A 2 5.26 10.00 21.94
N GLN A 3 4.56 10.22 23.06
CA GLN A 3 3.77 9.18 23.73
C GLN A 3 2.59 8.67 22.88
N PHE A 4 1.88 9.56 22.19
CA PHE A 4 0.81 9.20 21.25
C PHE A 4 1.35 8.40 20.06
N PHE A 5 2.53 8.77 19.56
CA PHE A 5 3.21 8.03 18.51
C PHE A 5 3.62 6.62 18.98
N ASP A 6 4.20 6.50 20.17
CA ASP A 6 4.57 5.21 20.75
C ASP A 6 3.33 4.31 20.96
N ASP A 7 2.19 4.89 21.30
CA ASP A 7 0.91 4.17 21.41
C ASP A 7 0.41 3.67 20.05
N ILE A 8 0.50 4.50 19.00
CA ILE A 8 0.18 4.07 17.62
C ILE A 8 1.10 2.94 17.18
N VAL A 9 2.40 3.06 17.41
CA VAL A 9 3.37 2.02 17.06
C VAL A 9 3.08 0.73 17.82
N ARG A 10 2.79 0.81 19.13
CA ARG A 10 2.42 -0.35 19.95
C ARG A 10 1.14 -1.01 19.43
N ALA A 11 0.11 -0.23 19.11
CA ALA A 11 -1.14 -0.74 18.56
C ALA A 11 -0.93 -1.41 17.20
N PHE A 12 -0.12 -0.81 16.33
CA PHE A 12 0.21 -1.35 15.01
C PHE A 12 1.00 -2.66 15.12
N VAL A 13 2.01 -2.72 15.98
CA VAL A 13 2.79 -3.94 16.25
C VAL A 13 1.93 -5.02 16.88
N ALA A 14 1.06 -4.67 17.84
CA ALA A 14 0.14 -5.61 18.48
C ALA A 14 -0.84 -6.21 17.46
N THR A 15 -1.43 -5.37 16.62
CA THR A 15 -2.34 -5.79 15.54
C THR A 15 -1.61 -6.67 14.54
N GLY A 16 -0.44 -6.24 14.06
CA GLY A 16 0.39 -7.02 13.13
C GLY A 16 0.80 -8.38 13.69
N ARG A 17 1.13 -8.47 14.98
CA ARG A 17 1.41 -9.76 15.65
C ARG A 17 0.16 -10.63 15.78
N ALA A 18 -0.99 -10.06 16.12
CA ALA A 18 -2.24 -10.80 16.23
C ALA A 18 -2.66 -11.35 14.85
N THR A 19 -2.61 -10.53 13.80
CA THR A 19 -2.91 -10.93 12.43
C THR A 19 -1.91 -11.96 11.91
N GLY A 20 -0.61 -11.79 12.20
CA GLY A 20 0.42 -12.76 11.82
C GLY A 20 0.22 -14.13 12.47
N ARG A 21 -0.20 -14.18 13.74
CA ARG A 21 -0.55 -15.44 14.40
C ARG A 21 -1.80 -16.09 13.82
N ALA A 22 -2.83 -15.30 13.49
CA ALA A 22 -4.09 -15.81 12.94
C ALA A 22 -3.95 -16.31 11.49
N THR A 23 -3.12 -15.67 10.69
CA THR A 23 -2.94 -15.97 9.25
C THR A 23 -1.72 -16.84 8.96
N GLY A 24 -0.79 -16.97 9.92
CA GLY A 24 0.49 -17.63 9.72
C GLY A 24 1.44 -16.86 8.78
N LEU A 25 1.13 -15.61 8.44
CA LEU A 25 1.92 -14.78 7.55
C LEU A 25 3.00 -13.99 8.30
N THR A 26 4.12 -13.79 7.62
CA THR A 26 5.21 -12.93 8.10
C THR A 26 4.83 -11.46 7.96
N TYR A 27 5.54 -10.59 8.71
CA TYR A 27 5.30 -9.15 8.62
C TYR A 27 5.49 -8.58 7.20
N PRO A 28 6.52 -8.96 6.41
CA PRO A 28 6.63 -8.56 5.00
C PRO A 28 5.44 -9.00 4.14
N GLU A 29 4.94 -10.22 4.35
CA GLU A 29 3.76 -10.73 3.63
C GLU A 29 2.49 -9.95 3.99
N LEU A 30 2.30 -9.63 5.27
CA LEU A 30 1.22 -8.76 5.72
C LEU A 30 1.36 -7.34 5.15
N ASN A 31 2.58 -6.81 5.10
CA ASN A 31 2.84 -5.48 4.57
C ASN A 31 2.45 -5.39 3.08
N ILE A 32 2.83 -6.38 2.28
CA ILE A 32 2.36 -6.50 0.89
C ILE A 32 0.83 -6.58 0.81
N LEU A 33 0.19 -7.40 1.65
CA LEU A 33 -1.28 -7.53 1.59
C LEU A 33 -2.00 -6.22 1.94
N VAL A 34 -1.49 -5.47 2.92
CA VAL A 34 -2.10 -4.19 3.29
C VAL A 34 -1.86 -3.15 2.20
N TYR A 35 -0.61 -2.96 1.79
CA TYR A 35 -0.24 -1.81 0.95
C TYR A 35 -0.33 -2.08 -0.55
N CYS A 36 -0.11 -3.32 -1.00
CA CYS A 36 -0.17 -3.69 -2.42
C CYS A 36 -1.52 -4.31 -2.80
N LEU A 37 -2.33 -4.77 -1.84
CA LEU A 37 -3.67 -5.30 -2.11
C LEU A 37 -4.77 -4.41 -1.53
N LEU A 38 -4.87 -4.29 -0.20
CA LEU A 38 -6.04 -3.67 0.44
C LEU A 38 -6.18 -2.18 0.07
N ALA A 39 -5.07 -1.44 0.08
CA ALA A 39 -5.09 -0.03 -0.33
C ALA A 39 -5.53 0.14 -1.81
N PRO A 40 -4.88 -0.50 -2.81
CA PRO A 40 -5.35 -0.44 -4.19
C PRO A 40 -6.78 -0.95 -4.38
N LEU A 41 -7.19 -2.01 -3.67
CA LEU A 41 -8.55 -2.53 -3.73
C LEU A 41 -9.57 -1.50 -3.24
N SER A 42 -9.26 -0.78 -2.16
CA SER A 42 -10.14 0.29 -1.65
C SER A 42 -10.33 1.40 -2.68
N TRP A 43 -9.29 1.75 -3.45
CA TRP A 43 -9.37 2.74 -4.51
C TRP A 43 -10.20 2.23 -5.69
N LEU A 44 -9.97 0.99 -6.12
CA LEU A 44 -10.72 0.36 -7.20
C LEU A 44 -12.20 0.18 -6.86
N LEU A 45 -12.53 -0.18 -5.62
CA LEU A 45 -13.91 -0.24 -5.15
C LEU A 45 -14.58 1.13 -5.26
N LEU A 46 -13.89 2.19 -4.86
CA LEU A 46 -14.43 3.55 -4.98
C LEU A 46 -14.60 3.97 -6.44
N VAL A 47 -13.64 3.63 -7.31
CA VAL A 47 -13.76 3.86 -8.76
C VAL A 47 -14.97 3.12 -9.32
N ALA A 48 -15.14 1.84 -8.99
CA ALA A 48 -16.27 1.00 -9.41
C ALA A 48 -17.61 1.58 -8.94
N LEU A 49 -17.72 2.02 -7.68
CA LEU A 49 -18.92 2.66 -7.14
C LEU A 49 -19.27 3.96 -7.86
N ARG A 50 -18.26 4.75 -8.23
CA ARG A 50 -18.46 6.03 -8.91
C ARG A 50 -18.59 5.91 -10.43
N ARG A 51 -18.13 4.79 -11.01
CA ARG A 51 -18.17 4.43 -12.43
C ARG A 51 -18.65 2.97 -12.58
N PRO A 52 -19.97 2.74 -12.54
CA PRO A 52 -20.55 1.39 -12.57
C PRO A 52 -20.08 0.45 -13.69
N PRO A 53 -19.76 0.91 -14.92
CA PRO A 53 -19.20 0.05 -15.95
C PRO A 53 -17.86 -0.64 -15.58
N LEU A 54 -17.19 -0.17 -14.53
CA LEU A 54 -15.90 -0.68 -14.06
C LEU A 54 -16.01 -1.59 -12.82
N TRP A 55 -17.21 -2.10 -12.51
CA TRP A 55 -17.47 -2.96 -11.35
C TRP A 55 -16.61 -4.22 -11.27
N TRP A 56 -16.06 -4.67 -12.40
CA TRP A 56 -15.23 -5.87 -12.51
C TRP A 56 -13.76 -5.64 -12.10
N LEU A 57 -13.28 -4.39 -12.02
CA LEU A 57 -11.89 -4.08 -11.66
C LEU A 57 -11.49 -4.63 -10.28
N PRO A 58 -12.28 -4.45 -9.20
CA PRO A 58 -11.98 -5.04 -7.90
C PRO A 58 -11.92 -6.58 -7.95
N LEU A 59 -12.77 -7.22 -8.75
CA LEU A 59 -12.78 -8.67 -8.91
C LEU A 59 -11.49 -9.17 -9.55
N GLY A 60 -10.99 -8.48 -10.58
CA GLY A 60 -9.71 -8.81 -11.20
C GLY A 60 -8.54 -8.75 -10.21
N LEU A 61 -8.48 -7.71 -9.37
CA LEU A 61 -7.44 -7.59 -8.34
C LEU A 61 -7.56 -8.69 -7.26
N LEU A 62 -8.79 -9.03 -6.84
CA LEU A 62 -9.03 -10.12 -5.89
C LEU A 62 -8.57 -11.47 -6.45
N LEU A 63 -8.88 -11.77 -7.71
CA LEU A 63 -8.47 -13.02 -8.37
C LEU A 63 -6.96 -13.10 -8.53
N LEU A 64 -6.31 -12.01 -8.95
CA LEU A 64 -4.85 -11.94 -9.04
C LEU A 64 -4.19 -12.21 -7.68
N THR A 65 -4.77 -11.66 -6.62
CA THR A 65 -4.24 -11.83 -5.27
C THR A 65 -4.49 -13.23 -4.72
N ALA A 66 -5.65 -13.82 -4.99
CA ALA A 66 -5.93 -15.21 -4.66
C ALA A 66 -4.90 -16.15 -5.35
N GLY A 67 -4.59 -15.91 -6.63
CA GLY A 67 -3.55 -16.64 -7.34
C GLY A 67 -2.14 -16.45 -6.73
N LEU A 68 -1.78 -15.23 -6.35
CA LEU A 68 -0.51 -14.96 -5.66
C LEU A 68 -0.43 -15.65 -4.28
N LEU A 69 -1.55 -15.73 -3.55
CA LEU A 69 -1.62 -16.40 -2.25
C LEU A 69 -1.51 -17.92 -2.36
N THR A 70 -1.99 -18.52 -3.46
CA THR A 70 -1.79 -19.96 -3.72
C THR A 70 -0.32 -20.30 -3.99
N GLU A 71 0.47 -19.34 -4.48
CA GLU A 71 1.90 -19.47 -4.78
C GLU A 71 2.78 -18.92 -3.65
N ARG A 72 2.56 -19.44 -2.42
CA ARG A 72 3.14 -18.88 -1.19
C ARG A 72 4.67 -18.73 -1.24
N GLN A 73 5.40 -19.64 -1.87
CA GLN A 73 6.87 -19.53 -1.98
C GLN A 73 7.31 -18.32 -2.81
N ARG A 74 6.62 -18.05 -3.93
CA ARG A 74 6.86 -16.86 -4.75
C ARG A 74 6.45 -15.60 -4.01
N LEU A 75 5.35 -15.65 -3.26
CA LEU A 75 4.90 -14.56 -2.39
C LEU A 75 5.94 -14.23 -1.31
N THR A 76 6.53 -15.22 -0.64
CA THR A 76 7.55 -14.98 0.39
C THR A 76 8.80 -14.30 -0.20
N GLY A 77 9.27 -14.73 -1.37
CA GLY A 77 10.40 -14.10 -2.05
C GLY A 77 10.10 -12.66 -2.49
N LEU A 78 8.96 -12.46 -3.15
CA LEU A 78 8.51 -11.14 -3.62
C LEU A 78 8.23 -10.18 -2.46
N SER A 79 7.65 -10.67 -1.37
CA SER A 79 7.36 -9.87 -0.17
C SER A 79 8.61 -9.44 0.56
N ARG A 80 9.61 -10.31 0.71
CA ARG A 80 10.89 -9.92 1.30
C ARG A 80 11.61 -8.89 0.42
N TRP A 81 11.68 -9.15 -0.89
CA TRP A 81 12.29 -8.23 -1.86
C TRP A 81 11.63 -6.83 -1.80
N PHE A 82 10.30 -6.77 -1.88
CA PHE A 82 9.58 -5.50 -1.85
C PHE A 82 9.70 -4.78 -0.51
N TYR A 83 9.70 -5.54 0.59
CA TYR A 83 9.84 -4.98 1.93
C TYR A 83 11.21 -4.34 2.15
N ASP A 84 12.29 -5.03 1.76
CA ASP A 84 13.65 -4.51 1.86
C ASP A 84 13.84 -3.27 0.98
N TYR A 85 13.26 -3.29 -0.22
CA TYR A 85 13.17 -2.12 -1.10
C TYR A 85 12.48 -0.93 -0.40
N ASN A 86 11.28 -1.14 0.16
CA ASN A 86 10.51 -0.09 0.81
C ASN A 86 11.32 0.55 1.94
N ILE A 87 11.96 -0.25 2.80
CA ILE A 87 12.79 0.29 3.88
C ILE A 87 13.89 1.19 3.31
N ARG A 88 14.65 0.71 2.33
CA ARG A 88 15.76 1.47 1.73
C ARG A 88 15.28 2.78 1.11
N PHE A 89 14.17 2.74 0.38
CA PHE A 89 13.58 3.93 -0.21
C PHE A 89 13.18 4.95 0.85
N LEU A 90 12.48 4.51 1.90
CA LEU A 90 12.01 5.38 2.98
C LEU A 90 13.17 5.95 3.79
N GLU A 91 14.23 5.18 4.01
CA GLU A 91 15.47 5.66 4.63
C GLU A 91 16.16 6.70 3.76
N LEU A 92 16.31 6.44 2.45
CA LEU A 92 16.93 7.38 1.51
C LEU A 92 16.13 8.69 1.43
N ALA A 93 14.80 8.59 1.27
CA ALA A 93 13.91 9.73 1.25
C ALA A 93 13.93 10.49 2.59
N GLY A 94 13.97 9.77 3.72
CA GLY A 94 14.11 10.34 5.06
C GLY A 94 15.41 11.12 5.24
N ARG A 95 16.53 10.62 4.69
CA ARG A 95 17.82 11.33 4.68
C ARG A 95 17.79 12.54 3.75
N TYR A 96 17.25 12.40 2.54
CA TYR A 96 17.21 13.47 1.54
C TYR A 96 16.33 14.64 1.97
N THR A 97 15.18 14.37 2.59
CA THR A 97 14.24 15.39 3.04
C THR A 97 14.56 15.96 4.44
N GLY A 98 15.47 15.32 5.19
CA GLY A 98 15.74 15.65 6.59
C GLY A 98 14.60 15.31 7.56
N LEU A 99 13.49 14.74 7.08
CA LEU A 99 12.33 14.37 7.91
C LEU A 99 12.55 13.09 8.73
N GLY A 100 13.54 12.27 8.33
CA GLY A 100 13.80 10.97 8.93
C GLY A 100 12.82 9.88 8.48
N TYR A 101 13.23 8.62 8.66
CA TYR A 101 12.50 7.43 8.19
C TYR A 101 11.04 7.40 8.66
N VAL A 102 10.81 7.68 9.94
CA VAL A 102 9.48 7.56 10.56
C VAL A 102 8.47 8.52 9.93
N ALA A 103 8.83 9.80 9.81
CA ALA A 103 7.93 10.81 9.26
C ALA A 103 7.62 10.51 7.79
N VAL A 104 8.63 10.14 7.00
CA VAL A 104 8.43 9.76 5.60
C VAL A 104 7.53 8.52 5.50
N SER A 105 7.74 7.51 6.34
CA SER A 105 6.91 6.28 6.37
C SER A 105 5.44 6.57 6.68
N LEU A 106 5.16 7.48 7.61
CA LEU A 106 3.78 7.92 7.90
C LEU A 106 3.16 8.66 6.72
N VAL A 107 3.93 9.56 6.08
CA VAL A 107 3.46 10.32 4.92
C VAL A 107 3.14 9.38 3.75
N THR A 108 4.08 8.50 3.39
CA THR A 108 3.93 7.61 2.22
C THR A 108 2.98 6.45 2.48
N GLY A 109 3.05 5.85 3.66
CA GLY A 109 2.27 4.66 4.02
C GLY A 109 0.85 4.95 4.51
N VAL A 110 0.57 6.15 5.02
CA VAL A 110 -0.74 6.47 5.61
C VAL A 110 -1.37 7.69 4.96
N LEU A 111 -0.66 8.82 4.95
CA LEU A 111 -1.25 10.09 4.51
C LEU A 111 -1.55 10.10 3.01
N VAL A 112 -0.60 9.67 2.18
CA VAL A 112 -0.78 9.62 0.72
C VAL A 112 -1.97 8.73 0.32
N PRO A 113 -2.10 7.48 0.83
CA PRO A 113 -3.27 6.66 0.54
C PRO A 113 -4.60 7.25 1.03
N ALA A 114 -4.61 7.86 2.21
CA ALA A 114 -5.80 8.51 2.76
C ALA A 114 -6.25 9.71 1.91
N VAL A 115 -5.30 10.55 1.50
CA VAL A 115 -5.56 11.70 0.61
C VAL A 115 -6.03 11.22 -0.76
N ALA A 116 -5.43 10.17 -1.32
CA ALA A 116 -5.87 9.59 -2.59
C ALA A 116 -7.32 9.09 -2.53
N LEU A 117 -7.69 8.37 -1.45
CA LEU A 117 -9.06 7.94 -1.19
C LEU A 117 -10.03 9.13 -1.11
N LEU A 118 -9.67 10.15 -0.33
CA LEU A 118 -10.49 11.35 -0.15
C LEU A 118 -10.72 12.07 -1.49
N LEU A 119 -9.66 12.24 -2.28
CA LEU A 119 -9.74 12.88 -3.59
C LEU A 119 -10.61 12.06 -4.55
N LEU A 120 -10.44 10.74 -4.61
CA LEU A 120 -11.32 9.88 -5.42
C LEU A 120 -12.77 9.90 -4.93
N ALA A 121 -13.02 10.10 -3.64
CA ALA A 121 -14.38 10.17 -3.07
C ALA A 121 -15.09 11.49 -3.43
N VAL A 122 -14.39 12.61 -3.27
CA VAL A 122 -14.98 13.96 -3.34
C VAL A 122 -14.89 14.58 -4.73
N ALA A 123 -13.90 14.21 -5.55
CA ALA A 123 -13.71 14.82 -6.87
C ALA A 123 -14.95 14.70 -7.77
N PRO A 124 -15.20 15.61 -8.71
CA PRO A 124 -16.28 15.44 -9.69
C PRO A 124 -16.12 14.14 -10.49
N ARG A 125 -17.22 13.47 -10.85
CA ARG A 125 -17.19 12.17 -11.56
C ARG A 125 -16.27 12.15 -12.79
N ARG A 126 -16.19 13.25 -13.54
CA ARG A 126 -15.30 13.42 -14.72
C ARG A 126 -13.81 13.22 -14.40
N TRP A 127 -13.38 13.54 -13.19
CA TRP A 127 -11.99 13.45 -12.75
C TRP A 127 -11.61 12.10 -12.14
N VAL A 128 -12.57 11.22 -11.84
CA VAL A 128 -12.29 9.92 -11.20
C VAL A 128 -11.32 9.07 -12.00
N LEU A 129 -11.50 8.96 -13.33
CA LEU A 129 -10.61 8.15 -14.18
C LEU A 129 -9.22 8.78 -14.36
N PRO A 130 -9.11 10.10 -14.66
CA PRO A 130 -7.80 10.76 -14.65
C PRO A 130 -7.06 10.58 -13.33
N LEU A 131 -7.72 10.81 -12.19
CA LEU A 131 -7.11 10.67 -10.87
C LEU A 131 -6.67 9.22 -10.61
N ALA A 132 -7.53 8.23 -10.88
CA ALA A 132 -7.17 6.83 -10.75
C ALA A 132 -5.98 6.47 -11.66
N GLY A 133 -5.98 6.95 -12.90
CA GLY A 133 -4.86 6.77 -13.84
C GLY A 133 -3.55 7.37 -13.31
N THR A 134 -3.60 8.59 -12.75
CA THR A 134 -2.44 9.22 -12.11
C THR A 134 -1.94 8.41 -10.93
N TYR A 135 -2.82 7.92 -10.06
CA TYR A 135 -2.40 7.09 -8.92
C TYR A 135 -1.77 5.77 -9.36
N VAL A 136 -2.33 5.11 -10.38
CA VAL A 136 -1.73 3.91 -10.96
C VAL A 136 -0.36 4.22 -11.56
N ALA A 137 -0.22 5.33 -12.31
CA ALA A 137 1.05 5.74 -12.88
C ALA A 137 2.11 6.03 -11.79
N LEU A 138 1.74 6.70 -10.69
CA LEU A 138 2.62 6.95 -9.56
C LEU A 138 3.04 5.67 -8.84
N LEU A 139 2.10 4.73 -8.63
CA LEU A 139 2.42 3.42 -8.07
C LEU A 139 3.39 2.66 -8.98
N LEU A 140 3.13 2.63 -10.29
CA LEU A 140 4.03 1.97 -11.25
C LEU A 140 5.41 2.63 -11.26
N ALA A 141 5.49 3.96 -11.24
CA ALA A 141 6.76 4.66 -11.13
C ALA A 141 7.51 4.29 -9.83
N TYR A 142 6.80 4.16 -8.71
CA TYR A 142 7.36 3.70 -7.45
C TYR A 142 7.86 2.24 -7.50
N PHE A 143 7.13 1.34 -8.15
CA PHE A 143 7.58 -0.05 -8.33
C PHE A 143 8.81 -0.13 -9.26
N VAL A 144 8.82 0.64 -10.35
CA VAL A 144 9.92 0.67 -11.31
C VAL A 144 11.17 1.29 -10.69
N SER A 145 11.06 2.36 -9.91
CA SER A 145 12.21 2.93 -9.19
C SER A 145 12.83 1.92 -8.23
N GLY A 146 12.02 1.02 -7.66
CA GLY A 146 12.52 -0.04 -6.80
C GLY A 146 13.34 -1.11 -7.51
N TRP A 147 13.07 -1.37 -8.79
CA TRP A 147 13.96 -2.22 -9.59
C TRP A 147 15.32 -1.59 -9.88
N MET A 148 15.44 -0.26 -9.83
CA MET A 148 16.71 0.43 -10.09
C MET A 148 17.54 0.74 -8.84
N LEU A 149 16.96 0.55 -7.65
CA LEU A 149 17.60 0.85 -6.35
C LEU A 149 18.23 -0.39 -5.68
N ILE A 150 18.30 -1.51 -6.40
CA ILE A 150 18.88 -2.79 -5.97
C ILE A 150 19.97 -3.17 -6.97
#